data_AF-A0A7Y2JLH9-F1
#
_entry.id   AF-A0A7Y2JLH9-F1
#
_cell.length_a   1.000
_cell.length_b   1.000
_cell.length_c   1.000
_cell.angle_alpha   90.00
_cell.angle_beta   90.00
_cell.angle_gamma   90.00
#
_symmetry.space_group_name_H-M   'P 1'
#
loop_
_entity.id
_entity.type
_entity.pdbx_description
1 polymer ?
#
loop_
_entity_poly.entity_id
_entity_poly.type
_entity_poly.pdbx_seq_one_letter_code
_entity_poly.pdbx_strand_id
1 'polypeptide(L)'
;AEKVKGWAYQPIIESLGLDVRLMDGRDWPYPFEDKSFDIVCCYQAVDAFAEPEKWTEVVSEFCRIARRAVVVGYNPLPVYEADQPHRQDAAREAWLALSRFSAHGLATTFTEFGTTRRGLHPVAMKFLPSP
;
A
#
# COMPACT_ATOMS: atom_id res chain seq x y z
N ALA A 1 3.09 4.74 -16.84
CA ALA A 1 1.64 4.54 -16.65
C ALA A 1 0.92 4.87 -17.94
N GLU A 2 -0.03 4.04 -18.36
CA GLU A 2 -0.68 4.08 -19.68
C GLU A 2 -2.17 4.42 -19.58
N LYS A 3 -2.75 4.94 -20.68
CA LYS A 3 -4.20 5.16 -20.82
C LYS A 3 -4.85 3.95 -21.51
N VAL A 4 -5.23 2.95 -20.73
CA VAL A 4 -5.98 1.78 -21.21
C VAL A 4 -7.48 2.13 -21.31
N LYS A 5 -8.16 1.66 -22.37
CA LYS A 5 -9.60 1.87 -22.60
C LYS A 5 -10.40 0.61 -22.27
N GLY A 6 -11.70 0.78 -21.99
CA GLY A 6 -12.68 -0.28 -21.75
C GLY A 6 -12.74 -0.80 -20.31
N TRP A 7 -12.11 -0.13 -19.34
CA TRP A 7 -12.07 -0.59 -17.95
C TRP A 7 -13.27 -0.10 -17.14
N ALA A 8 -13.66 -0.86 -16.11
CA ALA A 8 -14.96 -0.74 -15.46
C ALA A 8 -15.30 0.67 -14.91
N TYR A 9 -14.29 1.42 -14.45
CA TYR A 9 -14.50 2.75 -13.88
C TYR A 9 -14.21 3.91 -14.85
N GLN A 10 -13.85 3.61 -16.11
CA GLN A 10 -13.53 4.63 -17.11
C GLN A 10 -14.63 5.69 -17.27
N PRO A 11 -15.93 5.33 -17.41
CA PRO A 11 -16.97 6.33 -17.63
C PRO A 11 -17.10 7.31 -16.45
N ILE A 12 -16.91 6.81 -15.22
CA ILE A 12 -17.00 7.63 -14.00
C ILE A 12 -15.84 8.63 -13.98
N ILE A 13 -14.61 8.15 -14.22
CA ILE A 13 -13.39 8.95 -14.19
C ILE A 13 -13.37 10.02 -15.28
N GLU A 14 -13.79 9.67 -16.49
CA GLU A 14 -13.90 10.61 -17.61
C GLU A 14 -14.98 11.66 -17.32
N SER A 15 -16.13 11.26 -16.77
CA SER A 15 -17.21 12.22 -16.43
C SER A 15 -16.82 13.20 -15.33
N LEU A 16 -15.94 12.79 -14.41
CA LEU A 16 -15.41 13.62 -13.32
C LEU A 16 -14.14 14.39 -13.71
N GLY A 17 -13.58 14.16 -14.91
CA GLY A 17 -12.35 14.82 -15.35
C GLY A 17 -11.11 14.47 -14.51
N LEU A 18 -11.06 13.27 -13.93
CA LEU A 18 -9.96 12.86 -13.04
C LEU A 18 -8.73 12.43 -13.86
N ASP A 19 -7.52 12.85 -13.42
CA ASP A 19 -6.25 12.33 -13.97
C ASP A 19 -5.97 10.96 -13.36
N VAL A 20 -6.50 9.91 -14.00
CA VAL A 20 -6.22 8.52 -13.63
C VAL A 20 -5.28 7.90 -14.64
N ARG A 21 -4.23 7.27 -14.13
CA ARG A 21 -3.24 6.54 -14.90
C ARG A 21 -3.25 5.09 -14.45
N LEU A 22 -3.33 4.17 -15.40
CA LEU A 22 -3.32 2.75 -15.10
C LEU A 22 -1.88 2.23 -15.16
N MET A 23 -1.57 1.33 -14.23
CA MET A 23 -0.28 0.66 -14.16
C MET A 23 -0.43 -0.69 -13.45
N ASP A 24 0.49 -1.61 -13.74
CA ASP A 24 0.65 -2.79 -12.91
C ASP A 24 1.35 -2.39 -11.61
N GLY A 25 0.72 -2.68 -10.46
CA GLY A 25 1.29 -2.39 -9.15
C GLY A 25 2.50 -3.26 -8.80
N ARG A 26 2.74 -4.33 -9.55
CA ARG A 26 3.88 -5.26 -9.42
C ARG A 26 5.12 -4.79 -10.17
N ASP A 27 5.00 -3.80 -11.04
CA ASP A 27 6.12 -3.26 -11.82
C ASP A 27 6.84 -2.15 -11.03
N TRP A 28 7.67 -2.56 -10.09
CA TRP A 28 8.55 -1.68 -9.32
C TRP A 28 9.99 -1.70 -9.85
N PRO A 29 10.72 -0.57 -9.81
CA PRO A 29 10.30 0.73 -9.28
C PRO A 29 9.26 1.42 -10.17
N TYR A 30 8.35 2.18 -9.55
CA TYR A 30 7.28 2.85 -10.28
C TYR A 30 7.83 3.96 -11.18
N PRO A 31 7.23 4.19 -12.38
CA PRO A 31 7.75 5.12 -13.40
C PRO A 31 7.40 6.58 -13.08
N PHE A 32 7.71 6.99 -11.85
CA PHE A 32 7.51 8.33 -11.33
C PHE A 32 8.80 8.82 -10.69
N GLU A 33 9.09 10.10 -10.88
CA GLU A 33 10.22 10.77 -10.25
C GLU A 33 10.05 10.83 -8.72
N ASP A 34 11.16 11.00 -8.02
CA ASP A 34 11.14 11.19 -6.58
C ASP A 34 10.29 12.41 -6.21
N LYS A 35 9.46 12.26 -5.18
CA LYS A 35 8.64 13.35 -4.62
C LYS A 35 7.67 14.00 -5.64
N SER A 36 7.25 13.24 -6.65
CA SER A 36 6.30 13.68 -7.68
C SER A 36 4.86 13.82 -7.19
N PHE A 37 4.52 13.21 -6.05
CA PHE A 37 3.18 13.28 -5.44
C PHE A 37 3.26 13.87 -4.04
N ASP A 38 2.31 14.72 -3.64
CA ASP A 38 2.26 15.20 -2.26
C ASP A 38 1.91 14.09 -1.27
N ILE A 39 0.95 13.25 -1.66
CA ILE A 39 0.41 12.15 -0.85
C ILE A 39 0.26 10.92 -1.75
N VAL A 40 0.65 9.75 -1.23
CA VAL A 40 0.39 8.45 -1.86
C VAL A 40 -0.54 7.64 -0.96
N CYS A 41 -1.59 7.06 -1.54
CA CYS A 41 -2.54 6.21 -0.83
C CYS A 41 -2.58 4.84 -1.50
N CYS A 42 -2.41 3.77 -0.72
CA CYS A 42 -2.64 2.40 -1.14
C CYS A 42 -3.71 1.80 -0.23
N TYR A 43 -4.93 1.61 -0.72
CA TYR A 43 -6.00 1.03 0.07
C TYR A 43 -6.27 -0.39 -0.40
N GLN A 44 -6.06 -1.36 0.49
CA GLN A 44 -6.51 -2.74 0.31
C GLN A 44 -5.96 -3.40 -0.98
N ALA A 45 -4.71 -3.06 -1.34
CA ALA A 45 -4.11 -3.50 -2.60
C ALA A 45 -2.64 -3.94 -2.50
N VAL A 46 -1.94 -3.70 -1.37
CA VAL A 46 -0.51 -4.04 -1.25
C VAL A 46 -0.25 -5.55 -1.39
N ASP A 47 -1.19 -6.36 -0.94
CA ASP A 47 -1.25 -7.81 -1.09
C ASP A 47 -1.39 -8.28 -2.55
N ALA A 48 -1.98 -7.45 -3.42
CA ALA A 48 -2.03 -7.71 -4.85
C ALA A 48 -0.73 -7.32 -5.58
N PHE A 49 0.12 -6.50 -4.96
CA PHE A 49 1.35 -5.98 -5.58
C PHE A 49 2.58 -6.85 -5.28
N ALA A 50 2.60 -7.51 -4.11
CA ALA A 50 3.67 -8.43 -3.77
C ALA A 50 3.28 -9.34 -2.60
N GLU A 51 4.04 -10.43 -2.44
CA GLU A 51 3.99 -11.25 -1.22
C GLU A 51 4.48 -10.46 0.02
N PRO A 52 4.07 -10.85 1.24
CA PRO A 52 4.33 -10.04 2.43
C PRO A 52 5.79 -9.66 2.70
N GLU A 53 6.73 -10.54 2.38
CA GLU A 53 8.17 -10.31 2.54
C GLU A 53 8.65 -9.10 1.74
N LYS A 54 7.88 -8.69 0.74
CA LYS A 54 8.17 -7.59 -0.18
C LYS A 54 7.42 -6.30 0.14
N TRP A 55 6.52 -6.30 1.13
CA TRP A 55 5.71 -5.12 1.43
C TRP A 55 6.53 -3.92 1.91
N THR A 56 7.63 -4.13 2.63
CA THR A 56 8.52 -3.02 3.05
C THR A 56 9.16 -2.33 1.85
N GLU A 57 9.53 -3.07 0.80
CA GLU A 57 10.12 -2.50 -0.40
C GLU A 57 9.06 -1.78 -1.25
N VAL A 58 7.85 -2.34 -1.36
CA VAL A 58 6.70 -1.67 -2.00
C VAL A 58 6.37 -0.35 -1.28
N VAL A 59 6.32 -0.37 0.06
CA VAL A 59 6.06 0.86 0.85
C VAL A 59 7.24 1.83 0.76
N SER A 60 8.47 1.35 0.65
CA SER A 60 9.63 2.20 0.36
C SER A 60 9.46 2.95 -0.96
N GLU A 61 8.95 2.29 -2.02
CA GLU A 61 8.64 2.94 -3.29
C GLU A 61 7.53 3.99 -3.16
N PHE A 62 6.49 3.75 -2.37
CA PHE A 62 5.52 4.79 -2.05
C PHE A 62 6.17 6.00 -1.37
N CYS A 63 7.06 5.76 -0.40
CA CYS A 63 7.79 6.82 0.29
C CYS A 63 8.76 7.58 -0.63
N ARG A 64 9.35 6.92 -1.64
CA ARG A 64 10.22 7.57 -2.62
C ARG A 64 9.46 8.61 -3.44
N ILE A 65 8.29 8.24 -3.98
CA ILE A 65 7.50 9.12 -4.84
C ILE A 65 6.65 10.15 -4.05
N ALA A 66 6.44 9.93 -2.75
CA ALA A 66 5.67 10.83 -1.86
C ALA A 66 6.52 11.95 -1.24
N ARG A 67 6.01 13.18 -1.28
CA ARG A 67 6.61 14.38 -0.67
C ARG A 67 6.31 14.50 0.81
N ARG A 68 5.07 14.20 1.23
CA ARG A 68 4.60 14.53 2.58
C ARG A 68 4.02 13.35 3.33
N ALA A 69 3.29 12.46 2.67
CA ALA A 69 2.64 11.38 3.38
C ALA A 69 2.42 10.14 2.51
N VAL A 70 2.47 8.98 3.15
CA VAL A 70 1.95 7.73 2.62
C VAL A 70 0.88 7.20 3.57
N VAL A 71 -0.22 6.71 3.02
CA VAL A 71 -1.25 5.97 3.76
C VAL A 71 -1.40 4.59 3.14
N VAL A 72 -1.25 3.55 3.93
CA VAL A 72 -1.49 2.17 3.50
C VAL A 72 -2.63 1.60 4.34
N GLY A 73 -3.73 1.25 3.68
CA GLY A 73 -4.82 0.47 4.27
C GLY A 73 -4.66 -1.00 3.89
N TYR A 74 -4.86 -1.90 4.84
CA TYR A 74 -4.68 -3.34 4.63
C TYR A 74 -6.02 -4.07 4.61
N ASN A 75 -6.11 -5.11 3.77
CA ASN A 75 -7.16 -6.09 3.92
C ASN A 75 -6.86 -7.00 5.12
N PRO A 76 -7.90 -7.50 5.81
CA PRO A 76 -7.74 -8.71 6.60
C PRO A 76 -7.28 -9.85 5.69
N LEU A 77 -6.39 -10.70 6.21
CA LEU A 77 -5.97 -11.89 5.46
C LEU A 77 -7.19 -12.74 5.09
N PRO A 78 -7.28 -13.24 3.84
CA PRO A 78 -8.44 -13.96 3.39
C PRO A 78 -8.71 -15.20 4.25
N VAL A 79 -9.98 -15.43 4.59
CA VAL A 79 -10.39 -16.53 5.48
C VAL A 79 -10.04 -17.92 4.90
N TYR A 80 -9.97 -18.02 3.57
CA TYR A 80 -9.65 -19.26 2.84
C TYR A 80 -8.15 -19.58 2.76
N GLU A 81 -7.27 -18.65 3.14
CA GLU A 81 -5.82 -18.88 3.22
C GLU A 81 -5.36 -19.16 4.65
N ALA A 82 -6.31 -19.35 5.56
CA ALA A 82 -6.03 -19.53 6.98
C ALA A 82 -5.37 -20.87 7.34
N ASP A 83 -5.32 -21.79 6.39
CA ASP A 83 -4.61 -23.06 6.45
C ASP A 83 -3.18 -22.97 5.89
N GLN A 84 -2.70 -21.77 5.55
CA GLN A 84 -1.32 -21.51 5.13
C GLN A 84 -0.56 -20.72 6.21
N PRO A 85 -0.10 -21.36 7.30
CA PRO A 85 0.58 -20.68 8.41
C PRO A 85 1.73 -19.78 7.98
N HIS A 86 2.52 -20.23 7.00
CA HIS A 86 3.69 -19.48 6.51
C HIS A 86 3.32 -18.07 6.00
N ARG A 87 2.19 -17.93 5.30
CA ARG A 87 1.76 -16.65 4.73
C ARG A 87 1.21 -15.71 5.81
N GLN A 88 0.54 -16.28 6.82
CA GLN A 88 0.07 -15.49 7.97
C GLN A 88 1.21 -14.96 8.81
N ASP A 89 2.22 -15.79 9.07
CA ASP A 89 3.42 -15.40 9.79
C ASP A 89 4.20 -14.34 9.01
N ALA A 90 4.37 -14.53 7.70
CA ALA A 90 5.01 -13.55 6.83
C ALA A 90 4.28 -12.19 6.82
N ALA A 91 2.96 -12.19 6.71
CA ALA A 91 2.14 -10.97 6.79
C ALA A 91 2.28 -10.27 8.14
N ARG A 92 2.28 -11.03 9.23
CA ARG A 92 2.48 -10.49 10.58
C ARG A 92 3.86 -9.88 10.73
N GLU A 93 4.92 -10.56 10.29
CA GLU A 93 6.29 -10.03 10.35
C GLU A 93 6.43 -8.77 9.49
N ALA A 94 5.84 -8.76 8.29
CA ALA A 94 5.81 -7.59 7.41
C ALA A 94 5.11 -6.40 8.07
N TRP A 95 3.94 -6.61 8.71
CA TRP A 95 3.25 -5.56 9.45
C TRP A 95 4.06 -5.05 10.64
N LEU A 96 4.73 -5.94 11.39
CA LEU A 96 5.59 -5.53 12.50
C LEU A 96 6.78 -4.71 12.00
N ALA A 97 7.41 -5.12 10.89
CA ALA A 97 8.47 -4.35 10.25
C ALA A 97 7.97 -2.97 9.82
N LEU A 98 6.81 -2.90 9.15
CA LEU A 98 6.18 -1.66 8.72
C LEU A 98 5.78 -0.77 9.90
N SER A 99 5.43 -1.32 11.06
CA SER A 99 5.12 -0.52 12.26
C SER A 99 6.30 0.29 12.80
N ARG A 100 7.54 -0.06 12.41
CA ARG A 100 8.81 0.58 12.84
C ARG A 100 9.60 1.11 11.65
N PHE A 101 8.99 1.20 10.48
CA PHE A 101 9.66 1.48 9.22
C PHE A 101 9.98 2.96 9.06
N SER A 102 11.08 3.24 8.35
CA SER A 102 11.47 4.57 7.91
C SER A 102 12.25 4.47 6.59
N ALA A 103 11.87 5.29 5.62
CA ALA A 103 12.56 5.41 4.34
C ALA A 103 12.26 6.76 3.67
N HIS A 104 13.21 7.28 2.89
CA HIS A 104 13.04 8.51 2.10
C HIS A 104 12.52 9.73 2.90
N GLY A 105 12.92 9.82 4.17
CA GLY A 105 12.52 10.91 5.08
C GLY A 105 11.12 10.75 5.70
N LEU A 106 10.42 9.65 5.43
CA LEU A 106 9.12 9.32 6.03
C LEU A 106 9.25 8.12 6.96
N ALA A 107 8.62 8.17 8.12
CA ALA A 107 8.59 7.10 9.10
C ALA A 107 7.16 6.77 9.51
N THR A 108 6.93 5.55 9.98
CA THR A 108 5.64 5.16 10.53
C THR A 108 5.36 5.94 11.80
N THR A 109 4.33 6.79 11.78
CA THR A 109 3.93 7.59 12.95
C THR A 109 2.60 7.16 13.53
N PHE A 110 1.87 6.30 12.82
CA PHE A 110 0.55 5.84 13.22
C PHE A 110 0.29 4.44 12.67
N THR A 111 -0.24 3.57 13.53
CA THR A 111 -0.79 2.26 13.16
C THR A 111 -2.15 2.12 13.83
N GLU A 112 -3.17 1.87 13.03
CA GLU A 112 -4.51 1.54 13.51
C GLU A 112 -4.75 0.04 13.38
N PHE A 113 -5.37 -0.53 14.40
CA PHE A 113 -5.76 -1.92 14.40
C PHE A 113 -7.27 -2.06 14.41
N GLY A 114 -7.77 -3.01 13.62
CA GLY A 114 -9.16 -3.44 13.62
C GLY A 114 -9.30 -4.87 14.10
N THR A 115 -10.49 -5.20 14.61
CA THR A 115 -10.83 -6.55 15.05
C THR A 115 -11.68 -7.24 14.00
N THR A 116 -11.27 -8.45 13.62
CA THR A 116 -12.08 -9.36 12.79
C THR A 116 -12.37 -10.65 13.55
N ARG A 117 -13.14 -11.57 12.94
CA ARG A 117 -13.35 -12.93 13.48
C ARG A 117 -12.03 -13.71 13.67
N ARG A 118 -10.95 -13.28 13.03
CA ARG A 118 -9.62 -13.91 13.10
C ARG A 118 -8.68 -13.21 14.08
N GLY A 119 -9.13 -12.14 14.74
CA GLY A 119 -8.34 -11.39 15.71
C GLY A 119 -7.99 -9.98 15.24
N LEU A 120 -6.96 -9.43 15.88
CA LEU A 120 -6.48 -8.08 15.64
C LEU A 120 -5.56 -8.05 14.41
N HIS A 121 -5.75 -7.07 13.54
CA HIS A 121 -4.88 -6.82 12.39
C HIS A 121 -4.75 -5.32 12.13
N PRO A 122 -3.64 -4.85 11.53
CA PRO A 122 -3.55 -3.47 11.08
C PRO A 122 -4.61 -3.21 10.02
N VAL A 123 -5.36 -2.11 10.18
CA VAL A 123 -6.29 -1.61 9.14
C VAL A 123 -5.68 -0.46 8.36
N ALA A 124 -4.82 0.33 9.01
CA ALA A 124 -4.14 1.44 8.38
C ALA A 124 -2.80 1.74 9.05
N MET A 125 -1.82 2.15 8.24
CA MET A 125 -0.58 2.77 8.68
C MET A 125 -0.38 4.10 7.95
N LYS A 126 0.14 5.10 8.67
CA LYS A 126 0.52 6.40 8.08
C LYS A 126 2.02 6.62 8.26
N PHE A 127 2.65 7.06 7.18
CA PHE A 127 4.05 7.40 7.12
C PHE A 127 4.17 8.90 6.88
N LEU A 128 4.77 9.61 7.82
CA LEU A 128 4.90 11.07 7.84
C LEU A 128 6.37 11.45 8.03
N PRO A 129 6.76 12.73 7.79
CA PRO A 129 8.12 13.17 8.05
C PRO A 129 8.46 12.91 9.51
N SER A 130 9.59 12.23 9.75
CA SER A 130 10.11 12.10 11.10
C SER A 130 10.46 13.51 11.60
N PRO A 131 10.02 13.91 12.82
CA PRO A 131 10.46 15.16 13.43
C PRO A 131 11.98 15.16 13.68
#